data_AF-A0A521X0X8-F1
#
_entry.id   AF-A0A521X0X8-F1
#
_cell.length_a   1.000
_cell.length_b   1.000
_cell.length_c   1.000
_cell.angle_alpha   90.00
_cell.angle_beta   90.00
_cell.angle_gamma   90.00
#
_symmetry.space_group_name_H-M   'P 1'
#
loop_
_entity.id
_entity.type
_entity.pdbx_description
1 polymer ?
#
loop_
_entity_poly.entity_id
_entity_poly.type
_entity_poly.pdbx_seq_one_letter_code
_entity_poly.pdbx_strand_id
1 'polypeptide(L)' 'GFKREKNPFTPHITIGRVKGERGIRDLISTVEKLTLQARTFRINEVVIMKSVLKPSGSEYENIKKIQLQN' A
#
# COMPACT_ATOMS: atom_id res chain seq x y z
N GLY A 1 -16.81 7.14 16.80
CA GLY A 1 -16.04 7.70 15.67
C GLY A 1 -14.76 6.91 15.45
N PHE A 2 -14.07 7.09 14.33
CA PHE A 2 -12.79 6.42 14.04
C PHE A 2 -11.63 7.10 14.79
N LYS A 3 -10.74 6.32 15.41
CA LYS A 3 -9.55 6.86 16.08
C LYS A 3 -8.63 7.49 15.04
N ARG A 4 -8.10 8.68 15.35
CA ARG A 4 -7.13 9.36 14.48
C ARG A 4 -5.82 8.58 14.45
N GLU A 5 -5.25 8.42 13.26
CA GLU A 5 -3.89 7.91 13.09
C GLU A 5 -2.90 8.85 13.77
N LYS A 6 -2.00 8.30 14.58
CA LYS A 6 -1.00 9.07 15.33
C LYS A 6 0.28 9.26 14.53
N ASN A 7 0.57 8.33 13.62
CA ASN A 7 1.75 8.40 12.80
C ASN A 7 1.58 9.45 11.69
N PRO A 8 2.64 10.19 11.33
CA PRO A 8 2.64 11.04 10.15
C PRO A 8 2.29 10.24 8.90
N PHE A 9 1.57 10.88 7.97
CA PHE A 9 1.27 10.28 6.69
C PHE A 9 2.52 10.33 5.79
N THR A 10 3.04 9.16 5.43
CA THR A 10 4.08 9.01 4.40
C THR A 10 3.44 8.33 3.18
N PRO A 11 3.31 9.02 2.03
CA PRO A 11 2.73 8.42 0.83
C PRO A 11 3.64 7.31 0.29
N HIS A 12 3.15 6.08 0.26
CA HIS A 12 3.90 4.92 -0.23
C HIS A 12 2.96 3.85 -0.79
N ILE A 13 3.51 2.95 -1.59
CA ILE A 13 2.81 1.76 -2.08
C ILE A 13 3.43 0.54 -1.39
N THR A 14 2.60 -0.26 -0.71
CA THR A 14 3.06 -1.52 -0.13
C THR A 14 3.30 -2.53 -1.25
N ILE A 15 4.54 -2.95 -1.47
CA ILE A 15 4.91 -3.98 -2.46
C ILE A 15 4.96 -5.40 -1.89
N GLY A 16 5.09 -5.52 -0.56
CA GLY A 16 5.19 -6.79 0.13
C GLY A 16 5.32 -6.59 1.64
N ARG A 17 5.16 -7.68 2.40
CA ARG A 17 5.35 -7.70 3.87
C ARG A 17 6.19 -8.92 4.24
N VAL A 18 7.31 -8.69 4.92
CA VAL A 18 8.17 -9.75 5.43
C VAL A 18 7.47 -10.42 6.61
N LYS A 19 7.26 -11.74 6.56
CA LYS A 19 6.60 -12.53 7.62
C LYS A 19 7.56 -13.26 8.56
N GLY A 20 8.85 -13.32 8.21
CA GLY A 20 9.89 -13.99 8.98
C GLY A 20 11.26 -13.78 8.36
N GLU A 21 12.30 -14.33 8.98
CA GLU A 21 13.69 -13.98 8.66
C GLU A 21 14.36 -14.88 7.61
N ARG A 22 13.65 -15.90 7.13
CA ARG A 22 14.22 -16.84 6.15
C ARG A 22 14.60 -16.10 4.86
N GLY A 23 15.90 -16.09 4.54
CA GLY A 23 16.44 -15.43 3.35
C GLY A 23 16.47 -13.89 3.44
N ILE A 24 16.31 -13.29 4.62
CA ILE A 24 16.20 -11.83 4.76
C ILE A 24 17.44 -11.08 4.28
N ARG A 25 18.64 -11.64 4.47
CA ARG A 25 19.90 -11.01 4.03
C ARG A 25 19.98 -10.90 2.51
N ASP A 26 19.61 -11.97 1.81
CA ASP A 26 19.61 -12.01 0.35
C ASP A 26 18.53 -11.08 -0.22
N LEU A 27 17.36 -11.04 0.41
CA LEU A 27 16.30 -10.11 0.07
C LEU A 27 16.76 -8.66 0.19
N ILE A 28 17.37 -8.29 1.33
CA ILE A 28 17.91 -6.94 1.56
C ILE A 28 18.93 -6.59 0.47
N SER A 29 19.92 -7.47 0.23
CA SER A 29 20.95 -7.20 -0.79
C SER A 29 20.36 -7.03 -2.20
N THR A 30 19.29 -7.76 -2.51
CA THR A 30 18.60 -7.64 -3.81
C THR A 30 17.84 -6.33 -3.91
N VAL A 31 17.12 -5.94 -2.85
CA VAL A 31 16.36 -4.68 -2.81
C VAL A 31 17.29 -3.46 -2.87
N GLU A 32 18.44 -3.49 -2.18
CA GLU A 32 19.44 -2.42 -2.21
C GLU A 32 20.02 -2.18 -3.60
N LYS A 33 20.14 -3.23 -4.43
CA LYS A 33 20.61 -3.15 -5.82
C LYS A 33 19.52 -2.73 -6.80
N LEU A 34 18.26 -2.72 -6.36
CA LEU A 34 17.13 -2.45 -7.23
C LEU A 34 17.06 -0.95 -7.56
N THR A 35 17.19 -0.61 -8.85
CA THR A 35 16.92 0.75 -9.32
C THR A 35 15.48 0.83 -9.81
N LEU A 36 14.64 1.57 -9.09
CA LEU A 36 13.26 1.83 -9.49
C LEU A 36 13.18 3.12 -10.29
N GLN A 37 12.63 3.04 -11.50
CA GLN A 37 12.30 4.24 -12.26
C GLN A 37 11.00 4.84 -11.73
N ALA A 38 11.08 6.05 -11.21
CA ALA A 38 9.90 6.80 -10.80
C ALA A 38 9.04 7.12 -12.02
N ARG A 39 7.74 6.85 -11.93
CA ARG A 39 6.75 7.29 -12.91
C ARG A 39 5.78 8.24 -12.25
N THR A 40 5.51 9.35 -12.91
CA THR A 40 4.48 10.29 -12.50
C THR A 40 3.15 9.89 -13.13
N PHE A 41 2.07 10.11 -12.40
CA PHE A 41 0.72 9.91 -12.90
C PHE A 41 -0.23 10.88 -12.21
N ARG A 42 -1.34 11.19 -12.87
CA ARG A 42 -2.39 12.04 -12.32
C ARG A 42 -3.26 11.22 -11.36
N ILE A 43 -3.52 11.78 -10.18
CA ILE A 43 -4.53 11.24 -9.26
C ILE A 43 -5.88 11.78 -9.69
N ASN A 44 -6.81 10.89 -10.07
CA ASN A 44 -8.12 11.26 -10.59
C ASN A 44 -9.23 11.10 -9.54
N GLU A 45 -9.07 10.15 -8.62
CA GLU A 45 -10.12 9.82 -7.65
C GLU A 45 -9.56 9.37 -6.30
N VAL A 46 -10.37 9.55 -5.27
CA VAL A 46 -10.21 8.92 -3.96
C VAL A 46 -11.31 7.87 -3.81
N VAL A 47 -10.92 6.66 -3.40
CA VAL A 47 -11.85 5.53 -3.24
C VAL A 47 -11.98 5.18 -1.76
N ILE A 48 -13.23 5.11 -1.28
CA ILE A 48 -13.56 4.52 0.02
C ILE A 48 -13.65 3.01 -0.19
N MET A 49 -12.78 2.27 0.50
CA MET A 49 -12.66 0.83 0.35
C MET A 49 -13.04 0.09 1.64
N LYS A 50 -13.62 -1.10 1.51
CA LYS A 50 -13.87 -2.04 2.61
C LYS A 50 -12.87 -3.18 2.50
N SER A 51 -12.19 -3.47 3.62
CA SER A 51 -11.32 -4.65 3.73
C SER A 51 -12.11 -5.78 4.41
N VAL A 52 -12.32 -6.90 3.71
CA VAL A 52 -12.92 -8.11 4.25
C VAL A 52 -11.82 -9.14 4.50
N LEU A 53 -11.59 -9.48 5.77
CA LEU A 53 -10.59 -10.48 6.13
C LEU A 53 -11.14 -11.88 5.87
N LYS A 54 -10.43 -12.66 5.05
CA LYS A 54 -10.68 -14.08 4.81
C LYS A 54 -9.46 -14.91 5.24
N PRO A 55 -9.59 -16.24 5.37
CA PRO A 55 -8.44 -17.11 5.65
C PRO A 55 -7.30 -16.99 4.63
N SER A 56 -7.61 -16.66 3.37
CA SER A 56 -6.64 -16.42 2.30
C SER A 56 -5.95 -15.04 2.35
N GLY A 57 -6.45 -14.10 3.15
CA GLY A 57 -6.00 -12.72 3.21
C GLY A 57 -7.15 -11.71 3.12
N SER A 58 -6.81 -10.42 3.06
CA SER A 58 -7.80 -9.35 2.89
C SER A 58 -8.23 -9.22 1.43
N GLU A 59 -9.54 -9.19 1.20
CA GLU A 59 -10.13 -8.75 -0.06
C GLU A 59 -10.67 -7.32 0.07
N TYR A 60 -10.53 -6.53 -0.98
CA TYR A 60 -10.94 -5.13 -0.99
C TYR A 60 -12.12 -4.88 -1.92
N GLU A 61 -13.18 -4.28 -1.38
CA GLU A 61 -14.37 -3.87 -2.12
C GLU A 61 -14.43 -2.33 -2.21
N ASN A 62 -14.73 -1.80 -3.39
CA ASN A 62 -14.93 -0.37 -3.58
C ASN A 62 -16.33 0.03 -3.13
N ILE A 63 -16.44 0.84 -2.06
CA ILE A 63 -17.73 1.32 -1.55
C ILE A 63 -18.17 2.57 -2.31
N LYS A 64 -17.24 3.51 -2.53
CA LYS A 64 -17.52 4.79 -3.19
C LYS A 64 -16.27 5.33 -3.86
N LYS A 65 -16.46 5.90 -5.05
CA LYS A 65 -15.43 6.64 -5.77
C LYS A 65 -15.77 8.13 -5.75
N ILE A 66 -14.79 8.97 -5.46
CA ILE A 66 -14.92 10.42 -5.40
C ILE A 66 -13.95 11.00 -6.41
N GLN A 67 -14.47 11.57 -7.49
CA GLN A 67 -13.64 12.24 -8.50
C GLN A 67 -13.05 13.51 -7.91
N LEU A 68 -11.75 13.72 -8.14
CA LEU A 68 -11.09 14.98 -7.84
C LEU A 68 -11.38 15.95 -8.98
N GLN A 69 -11.93 17.12 -8.62
CA GLN A 69 -12.08 18.23 -9.54
C GLN A 69 -10.74 18.95 -9.63
N ASN A 70 -10.34 19.29 -10.85
CA ASN A 70 -9.10 20.00 -11.14
C ASN A 70 -9.26 21.50 -10.94
#